data_AF-A0A7S2NQR7-F1
#
_entry.id   AF-A0A7S2NQR7-F1
#
_cell.length_a   1.000
_cell.length_b   1.000
_cell.length_c   1.000
_cell.angle_alpha   90.00
_cell.angle_beta   90.00
_cell.angle_gamma   90.00
#
_symmetry.space_group_name_H-M   'P 1'
#
loop_
_entity.id
_entity.type
_entity.pdbx_description
1 polymer ?
#
loop_
_entity_poly.entity_id
_entity_poly.type
_entity_poly.pdbx_seq_one_letter_code
_entity_poly.pdbx_strand_id
1 'polypeptide(L)'
;YLLYARANPAYGERFVQYTRSPDLHRWSAFRFISIKGVDPTKQPINVYTFSVQSHPLNKSWLLGFFPLHRVYPKRSETSATAALMLACSADGAHFSLPTALLRCRASHDRRTLALPVANGLR
;
A
#
# COMPACT_ATOMS: atom_id res chain seq x y z
N TYR A 1 -11.72 -17.19 -0.40
CA TYR A 1 -10.72 -16.56 -1.30
C TYR A 1 -10.87 -15.05 -1.29
N LEU A 2 -9.76 -14.33 -1.32
CA LEU A 2 -9.71 -12.87 -1.43
C LEU A 2 -9.01 -12.48 -2.73
N LEU A 3 -9.56 -11.51 -3.43
CA LEU A 3 -8.97 -10.92 -4.63
C LEU A 3 -8.82 -9.42 -4.39
N TYR A 4 -7.60 -8.92 -4.61
CA TYR A 4 -7.28 -7.49 -4.53
C TYR A 4 -7.08 -6.96 -5.95
N ALA A 5 -7.61 -5.78 -6.21
CA ALA A 5 -7.50 -5.11 -7.49
C ALA A 5 -7.23 -3.62 -7.29
N ARG A 6 -6.60 -3.02 -8.30
CA ARG A 6 -6.46 -1.57 -8.36
C ARG A 6 -7.84 -0.93 -8.50
N ALA A 7 -8.02 0.19 -7.81
CA ALA A 7 -9.13 1.10 -8.01
C ALA A 7 -8.60 2.49 -8.39
N ASN A 8 -9.39 3.21 -9.18
CA ASN A 8 -9.09 4.58 -9.62
C ASN A 8 -10.23 5.49 -9.15
N PRO A 9 -10.26 5.94 -7.89
CA PRO A 9 -11.40 6.67 -7.33
C PRO A 9 -11.66 8.00 -8.04
N ALA A 10 -10.61 8.66 -8.52
CA ALA A 10 -10.65 9.89 -9.30
C ALA A 10 -9.49 9.96 -10.29
N TYR A 11 -9.45 11.01 -11.12
CA TYR A 11 -8.35 11.26 -12.05
C TYR A 11 -7.03 11.40 -11.29
N GLY A 12 -6.02 10.65 -11.69
CA GLY A 12 -4.70 10.65 -11.03
C GLY A 12 -4.63 9.87 -9.70
N GLU A 13 -5.76 9.44 -9.13
CA GLU A 13 -5.80 8.71 -7.85
C GLU A 13 -5.81 7.19 -8.07
N ARG A 14 -5.04 6.49 -7.23
CA ARG A 14 -4.85 5.05 -7.25
C ARG A 14 -4.98 4.51 -5.85
N PHE A 15 -5.89 3.56 -5.69
CA PHE A 15 -6.10 2.86 -4.42
C PHE A 15 -6.39 1.39 -4.66
N VAL A 16 -6.82 0.68 -3.62
CA VAL A 16 -7.02 -0.76 -3.64
C VAL A 16 -8.43 -1.09 -3.22
N GLN A 17 -9.05 -1.98 -3.97
CA GLN A 17 -10.32 -2.60 -3.64
C GLN A 17 -10.13 -4.11 -3.53
N TYR A 18 -11.01 -4.76 -2.80
CA TYR A 18 -11.03 -6.20 -2.66
C TYR A 18 -12.43 -6.75 -2.87
N THR A 19 -12.48 -8.02 -3.23
CA THR A 19 -13.69 -8.83 -3.19
C THR A 19 -13.37 -10.19 -2.57
N ARG A 20 -14.43 -10.87 -2.12
CA ARG A 20 -14.36 -12.20 -1.52
C ARG A 20 -15.21 -13.17 -2.33
N SER A 21 -14.72 -14.41 -2.40
CA SER A 21 -15.46 -15.53 -2.93
C SER A 21 -15.34 -16.73 -2.00
N PRO A 22 -16.42 -17.46 -1.71
CA PRO A 22 -16.35 -18.73 -1.01
C PRO A 22 -15.78 -19.85 -1.90
N ASP A 23 -15.92 -19.76 -3.23
CA ASP A 23 -15.78 -20.89 -4.16
C ASP A 23 -15.00 -20.55 -5.46
N LEU A 24 -14.44 -19.34 -5.60
CA LEU A 24 -13.81 -18.78 -6.81
C LEU A 24 -14.75 -18.51 -8.00
N HIS A 25 -16.03 -18.83 -7.91
CA HIS A 25 -17.01 -18.62 -8.97
C HIS A 25 -17.96 -17.47 -8.66
N ARG A 26 -18.45 -17.41 -7.43
CA ARG A 26 -19.35 -16.36 -6.95
C ARG A 26 -18.54 -15.32 -6.18
N TRP A 27 -18.53 -14.10 -6.69
CA TRP A 27 -17.80 -13.01 -6.10
C TRP A 27 -18.76 -11.98 -5.50
N SER A 28 -18.41 -11.49 -4.32
CA SER A 28 -19.09 -10.31 -3.76
C SER A 28 -18.80 -9.06 -4.59
N ALA A 29 -19.59 -8.01 -4.41
CA ALA A 29 -19.23 -6.71 -4.97
C ALA A 29 -17.87 -6.24 -4.41
N PHE A 30 -17.10 -5.53 -5.24
CA PHE A 30 -15.86 -4.90 -4.81
C PHE A 30 -16.11 -3.82 -3.77
N ARG A 31 -15.20 -3.71 -2.81
CA ARG A 31 -15.19 -2.68 -1.78
C ARG A 31 -13.76 -2.19 -1.56
N PHE A 32 -13.58 -0.94 -1.17
CA PHE A 32 -12.25 -0.49 -0.77
C PHE A 32 -11.76 -1.26 0.46
N ILE A 33 -10.45 -1.54 0.50
CA ILE A 33 -9.81 -1.89 1.76
C ILE A 33 -9.68 -0.65 2.64
N SER A 34 -9.51 -0.81 3.94
CA SER A 34 -9.06 0.27 4.80
C SER A 34 -7.61 0.04 5.20
N ILE A 35 -6.83 1.11 5.24
CA ILE A 35 -5.46 1.10 5.77
C ILE A 35 -5.42 2.19 6.82
N LYS A 36 -5.14 1.84 8.08
CA LYS A 36 -5.15 2.81 9.18
C LYS A 36 -4.20 3.97 8.88
N GLY A 37 -4.70 5.21 8.96
CA GLY A 37 -3.93 6.43 8.69
C GLY A 37 -3.84 6.83 7.22
N VAL A 38 -4.44 6.07 6.30
CA VAL A 38 -4.55 6.40 4.88
C VAL A 38 -6.01 6.67 4.53
N ASP A 39 -6.29 7.89 4.07
CA ASP A 39 -7.59 8.26 3.51
C ASP A 39 -7.38 8.71 2.05
N PRO A 40 -7.73 7.87 1.06
CA PRO A 40 -7.49 8.19 -0.35
C PRO A 40 -8.32 9.37 -0.85
N THR A 41 -9.41 9.74 -0.16
CA THR A 41 -10.29 10.84 -0.57
C THR A 41 -9.85 12.20 -0.03
N LYS A 42 -8.96 12.21 0.96
CA LYS A 42 -8.52 13.43 1.65
C LYS A 42 -7.03 13.69 1.55
N GLN A 43 -6.26 12.70 1.12
CA GLN A 43 -4.81 12.78 1.07
C GLN A 43 -4.32 12.46 -0.35
N PRO A 44 -3.31 13.17 -0.87
CA PRO A 44 -2.70 12.90 -2.17
C PRO A 44 -1.80 11.65 -2.09
N ILE A 45 -2.40 10.51 -1.74
CA ILE A 45 -1.74 9.22 -1.55
C ILE A 45 -2.22 8.25 -2.61
N ASN A 46 -1.26 7.61 -3.24
CA ASN A 46 -1.48 6.58 -4.23
C ASN A 46 -0.90 5.25 -3.76
N VAL A 47 -1.73 4.21 -3.83
CA VAL A 47 -1.34 2.81 -3.67
C VAL A 47 -1.58 2.12 -5.01
N TYR A 48 -0.48 1.83 -5.73
CA TYR A 48 -0.56 1.38 -7.13
C TYR A 48 -0.79 -0.12 -7.26
N THR A 49 -0.12 -0.90 -6.43
CA THR A 49 -0.18 -2.35 -6.39
C THR A 49 -0.32 -2.79 -4.94
N PHE A 50 -0.87 -3.99 -4.73
CA PHE A 50 -1.10 -4.50 -3.39
C PHE A 50 -0.96 -6.02 -3.42
N SER A 51 0.09 -6.52 -2.79
CA SER A 51 0.34 -7.96 -2.66
C SER A 51 -0.01 -8.37 -1.24
N VAL A 52 -0.73 -9.47 -1.08
CA VAL A 52 -1.12 -9.98 0.23
C VAL A 52 -0.71 -11.43 0.34
N GLN A 53 -0.06 -11.77 1.45
CA GLN A 53 0.41 -13.12 1.76
C GLN A 53 0.06 -13.49 3.19
N SER A 54 -0.07 -14.79 3.48
CA SER A 54 -0.21 -15.25 4.86
C SER A 54 1.06 -14.93 5.65
N HIS A 55 0.89 -14.46 6.89
CA HIS A 55 2.02 -14.22 7.77
C HIS A 55 2.76 -15.55 8.05
N PRO A 56 4.11 -15.57 8.02
CA PRO A 56 4.87 -16.81 8.10
C PRO A 56 4.67 -17.54 9.43
N LEU A 57 4.65 -16.78 10.54
CA LEU A 57 4.51 -17.30 11.91
C LEU A 57 3.07 -17.40 12.45
N ASN A 58 2.15 -16.53 12.01
CA ASN A 58 0.78 -16.50 12.49
C ASN A 58 -0.19 -16.65 11.31
N LYS A 59 -0.66 -17.87 11.04
CA LYS A 59 -1.49 -18.15 9.86
C LYS A 59 -2.86 -17.46 9.86
N SER A 60 -3.31 -16.97 11.02
CA SER A 60 -4.54 -16.19 11.12
C SER A 60 -4.38 -14.74 10.64
N TRP A 61 -3.15 -14.30 10.37
CA TRP A 61 -2.85 -12.94 9.91
C TRP A 61 -2.33 -12.94 8.47
N LEU A 62 -2.59 -11.84 7.79
CA LEU A 62 -2.13 -11.50 6.46
C LEU A 62 -1.15 -10.33 6.54
N LEU A 63 -0.19 -10.32 5.62
CA LEU A 63 0.76 -9.25 5.38
C LEU A 63 0.46 -8.62 4.03
N GLY A 64 0.14 -7.33 4.03
CA GLY A 64 0.01 -6.50 2.84
C GLY A 64 1.31 -5.76 2.55
N PHE A 65 1.86 -5.96 1.34
CA PHE A 65 3.03 -5.28 0.82
C PHE A 65 2.62 -4.38 -0.34
N PHE A 66 2.98 -3.10 -0.28
CA PHE A 66 2.55 -2.15 -1.30
C PHE A 66 3.45 -0.91 -1.40
N PRO A 67 3.67 -0.40 -2.61
CA PRO A 67 4.23 0.93 -2.79
C PRO A 67 3.19 1.99 -2.43
N LEU A 68 3.57 2.91 -1.55
CA LEU A 68 2.83 4.11 -1.24
C LEU A 68 3.57 5.31 -1.82
N HIS A 69 2.85 6.12 -2.58
CA HIS A 69 3.35 7.36 -3.15
C HIS A 69 2.54 8.53 -2.61
N ARG A 70 3.19 9.51 -2.00
CA ARG A 70 2.56 10.71 -1.47
C ARG A 70 3.13 11.93 -2.18
N VAL A 71 2.25 12.71 -2.78
CA VAL A 71 2.62 13.97 -3.46
C VAL A 71 2.38 15.13 -2.52
N TYR A 72 3.38 15.98 -2.35
CA TYR A 72 3.25 17.22 -1.59
C TYR A 72 3.21 18.40 -2.57
N PRO A 73 2.04 19.01 -2.81
CA PRO A 73 1.99 20.25 -3.58
C PRO A 73 2.61 21.37 -2.72
N LYS A 74 3.84 21.78 -3.03
CA LYS A 74 4.39 23.07 -2.59
C LYS A 74 4.45 24.02 -3.78
N ARG A 75 4.23 25.31 -3.50
CA ARG A 75 3.99 26.43 -4.46
C ARG A 75 5.05 26.62 -5.56
N SER A 76 6.20 25.95 -5.51
CA SER A 76 7.26 26.06 -6.52
C SER A 76 7.98 24.74 -6.85
N GLU A 77 7.71 23.65 -6.12
CA GLU A 77 8.33 22.34 -6.34
C GLU A 77 7.39 21.23 -5.89
N THR A 78 7.13 20.27 -6.80
CA THR A 78 6.39 19.06 -6.43
C THR A 78 7.38 18.06 -5.84
N SER A 79 7.39 17.94 -4.51
CA SER A 79 8.15 16.89 -3.84
C SER A 79 7.26 15.66 -3.67
N ALA A 80 7.80 14.50 -4.04
CA ALA A 80 7.12 13.23 -3.89
C ALA A 80 7.92 12.31 -2.97
N THR A 81 7.23 11.66 -2.04
CA THR A 81 7.81 10.58 -1.25
C THR A 81 7.19 9.27 -1.69
N ALA A 82 8.04 8.30 -2.01
CA ALA A 82 7.63 6.94 -2.30
C ALA A 82 8.19 6.01 -1.22
N ALA A 83 7.43 5.02 -0.80
CA ALA A 83 7.91 4.03 0.15
C ALA A 83 7.32 2.66 -0.16
N LEU A 84 8.11 1.61 0.04
CA LEU A 84 7.57 0.26 0.12
C LEU A 84 7.08 0.04 1.55
N MET A 85 5.80 -0.26 1.70
CA MET A 85 5.13 -0.37 2.98
C MET A 85 4.74 -1.82 3.27
N LEU A 86 4.64 -2.12 4.57
CA LEU A 86 4.11 -3.35 5.12
C LEU A 86 2.97 -3.01 6.09
N ALA A 87 1.85 -3.71 6.02
CA ALA A 87 0.77 -3.65 7.01
C ALA A 87 0.19 -5.03 7.28
N CYS A 88 -0.34 -5.26 8.49
CA CYS A 88 -0.96 -6.52 8.86
C CYS A 88 -2.48 -6.43 8.79
N SER A 89 -3.15 -7.53 8.51
CA SER A 89 -4.61 -7.65 8.58
C SER A 89 -5.04 -9.02 9.09
N ALA A 90 -6.09 -9.07 9.91
CA ALA A 90 -6.68 -10.34 10.35
C ALA A 90 -7.79 -10.83 9.41
N ASP A 91 -8.36 -9.96 8.59
CA ASP A 91 -9.54 -10.27 7.76
C ASP A 91 -9.34 -9.99 6.26
N GLY A 92 -8.21 -9.39 5.89
CA GLY A 92 -7.88 -8.98 4.52
C GLY A 92 -8.65 -7.77 4.02
N ALA A 93 -9.45 -7.12 4.86
CA ALA A 93 -10.21 -5.93 4.51
C ALA A 93 -9.67 -4.68 5.23
N HIS A 94 -9.25 -4.84 6.49
CA HIS A 94 -8.78 -3.76 7.34
C HIS A 94 -7.30 -4.00 7.70
N PHE A 95 -6.44 -3.08 7.27
CA PHE A 95 -5.00 -3.13 7.48
C PHE A 95 -4.55 -2.16 8.57
N SER A 96 -3.54 -2.58 9.32
CA SER A 96 -2.90 -1.80 10.38
C SER A 96 -2.25 -0.52 9.85
N LEU A 97 -1.70 0.28 10.78
CA LEU A 97 -0.85 1.41 10.41
C LEU A 97 0.35 0.87 9.61
N PRO A 98 0.65 1.40 8.42
CA PRO A 98 1.74 0.88 7.61
C PRO A 98 3.13 1.22 8.17
N THR A 99 4.03 0.25 8.15
CA THR A 99 5.46 0.41 8.44
C THR A 99 6.24 0.49 7.14
N ALA A 100 7.10 1.49 6.99
CA ALA A 100 7.95 1.61 5.81
C ALA A 100 9.11 0.61 5.88
N LEU A 101 9.22 -0.26 4.88
CA LEU A 101 10.37 -1.15 4.67
C LEU A 101 11.50 -0.42 3.94
N LEU A 102 11.14 0.44 2.98
CA LEU A 102 12.08 1.24 2.21
C LEU A 102 11.47 2.62 1.95
N ARG A 103 12.27 3.67 2.09
CA ARG A 103 11.85 5.06 1.80
C ARG A 103 12.69 5.62 0.66
N CYS A 104 12.02 6.30 -0.27
CA CYS A 104 12.62 7.00 -1.39
C CYS A 104 12.08 8.44 -1.40
N ARG A 105 12.99 9.41 -1.55
CA ARG A 105 12.60 10.77 -1.90
C ARG A 105 12.84 10.97 -3.38
N ALA A 106 11.80 11.39 -4.09
CA ALA A 106 11.94 11.89 -5.43
C ALA A 106 12.02 13.43 -5.36
N SER A 107 13.20 13.98 -5.63
CA SER A 107 13.32 15.35 -6.14
C SER A 107 13.30 15.28 -7.67
N HIS A 108 12.91 16.38 -8.33
CA HIS A 108 12.63 16.46 -9.77
C HIS A 108 13.72 15.89 -10.70
N ASP A 109 14.92 15.60 -10.21
CA ASP A 109 16.06 15.16 -11.02
C ASP A 109 16.84 13.96 -10.46
N ARG A 110 16.54 13.46 -9.25
CA ARG A 110 17.26 12.31 -8.64
C ARG A 110 16.36 11.42 -7.79
N ARG A 111 16.41 10.12 -8.05
CA ARG A 111 15.86 9.07 -7.19
C ARG A 111 16.93 8.67 -6.17
N THR A 112 16.86 9.19 -4.96
CA THR A 112 17.77 8.77 -3.89
C THR A 112 17.10 7.66 -3.08
N LEU A 113 17.56 6.42 -3.28
CA LEU A 113 17.18 5.29 -2.45
C LEU A 113 18.03 5.33 -1.17
N ALA A 114 17.39 5.60 -0.03
CA ALA A 114 18.02 5.33 1.26
C ALA A 114 17.86 3.84 1.55
N LEU A 115 18.75 3.01 1.01
CA LEU A 115 18.84 1.63 1.45
C LEU A 115 19.37 1.64 2.89
N PRO A 116 18.75 0.92 3.84
CA PRO A 116 19.44 0.62 5.08
C PRO A 116 20.72 -0.13 4.67
N VAL A 117 21.88 0.45 4.96
CA VAL A 117 23.14 -0.27 4.84
C VAL A 117 22.99 -1.45 5.79
N ALA A 118 22.85 -2.65 5.22
CA ALA A 118 22.97 -3.89 5.96
C ALA A 118 24.43 -3.98 6.41
N ASN A 119 24.77 -3.31 7.51
CA ASN A 119 25.93 -3.70 8.30
C ASN A 119 25.61 -5.11 8.77
N GLY A 120 26.36 -6.06 8.22
CA GLY A 120 26.07 -7.48 8.27
C GLY A 120 25.69 -7.98 9.66
N LEU A 121 24.61 -8.75 9.69
CA LEU A 121 24.48 -9.80 10.68
C LEU A 121 25.66 -10.76 10.44
N ARG A 122 26.63 -10.73 11.37
CA ARG A 122 27.55 -11.85 11.61
C ARG A 122 26.82 -12.89 12.45
#